data_AF-A0A1W9HZF5-F1
#
_entry.id   AF-A0A1W9HZF5-F1
#
_cell.length_a   1.000
_cell.length_b   1.000
_cell.length_c   1.000
_cell.angle_alpha   90.00
_cell.angle_beta   90.00
_cell.angle_gamma   90.00
#
_symmetry.space_group_name_H-M   'P 1'
#
loop_
_entity.id
_entity.type
_entity.pdbx_description
1 polymer ?
#
loop_
_entity_poly.entity_id
_entity_poly.type
_entity_poly.pdbx_seq_one_letter_code
_entity_poly.pdbx_strand_id
1 'polypeptide(L)'
;MPGRFALIDLAPWTDRAGRLSWLKLACFIGALLPACWLAYAYATDNLGTKPLTALNHETGLWATRFLAVTLAITPFRRIFAWPRLIVLRRQLGLTVLAYSLIHVVIYVIDQSLDLVFVLSEIVHRFYLGLGTIALVIFLVQGATSNDGALKRLGSVRWNEIHRLIYPAILIVLLHFLLQSKLDVSEACLMLGLFAALMLYRLAHDIGLPLKFPTLLGVAVLSGVLTMLAEAGWYASGGRISFWLVLESNLDPLSTFRPGWWTFASAALVAVLAFARACFAEPERPARRHAPHRA
;
A
#
# COMPACT_ATOMS: atom_id res chain seq x y z
N MET A 1 -10.46 41.65 0.17
CA MET A 1 -10.63 41.43 -1.28
C MET A 1 -10.52 39.93 -1.56
N PRO A 2 -11.61 39.25 -1.96
CA PRO A 2 -11.58 37.84 -2.33
C PRO A 2 -11.22 37.75 -3.80
N GLY A 3 -9.94 37.48 -4.11
CA GLY A 3 -9.55 37.42 -5.52
C GLY A 3 -8.05 37.47 -5.73
N ARG A 4 -7.42 36.29 -5.69
CA ARG A 4 -6.40 35.85 -6.64
C ARG A 4 -6.02 34.41 -6.27
N PHE A 5 -6.43 33.47 -7.13
CA PHE A 5 -6.06 32.05 -7.17
C PHE A 5 -6.68 31.06 -6.17
N ALA A 6 -8.02 30.96 -6.13
CA ALA A 6 -8.71 29.86 -5.44
C ALA A 6 -8.26 28.46 -5.92
N LEU A 7 -7.76 28.32 -7.16
CA LEU A 7 -7.21 27.06 -7.69
C LEU A 7 -5.83 26.70 -7.11
N ILE A 8 -5.00 27.68 -6.72
CA ILE A 8 -3.69 27.43 -6.11
C ILE A 8 -3.86 26.97 -4.65
N ASP A 9 -4.87 27.48 -3.95
CA ASP A 9 -5.22 27.05 -2.59
C ASP A 9 -5.75 25.60 -2.52
N LEU A 10 -6.19 25.03 -3.64
CA LEU A 10 -6.65 23.63 -3.74
C LEU A 10 -5.60 22.66 -4.29
N ALA A 11 -4.40 23.14 -4.64
CA ALA A 11 -3.39 22.28 -5.24
C ALA A 11 -2.99 21.12 -4.30
N PRO A 12 -2.79 19.90 -4.80
CA PRO A 12 -2.50 18.75 -3.94
C PRO A 12 -1.19 18.91 -3.15
N TRP A 13 -0.28 19.77 -3.60
CA TRP A 13 1.00 20.08 -2.97
C TRP A 13 0.98 21.23 -1.94
N THR A 14 -0.16 21.89 -1.69
CA THR A 14 -0.24 22.97 -0.69
C THR A 14 -0.72 22.48 0.69
N ASP A 15 -0.32 23.19 1.75
CA ASP A 15 -0.84 23.01 3.11
C ASP A 15 -2.19 23.73 3.30
N ARG A 16 -2.80 23.59 4.49
CA ARG A 16 -4.10 24.24 4.79
C ARG A 16 -4.05 25.76 4.78
N ALA A 17 -2.85 26.36 4.82
CA ALA A 17 -2.64 27.79 4.76
C ALA A 17 -2.25 28.26 3.35
N GLY A 18 -2.38 27.39 2.33
CA GLY A 18 -2.04 27.69 0.93
C GLY A 18 -0.54 27.67 0.64
N ARG A 19 0.32 27.33 1.60
CA ARG A 19 1.78 27.31 1.39
C ARG A 19 2.23 26.01 0.74
N LEU A 20 3.30 26.06 -0.03
CA LEU A 20 3.90 24.88 -0.63
C LEU A 20 4.39 23.89 0.45
N SER A 21 3.90 22.66 0.39
CA SER A 21 4.40 21.55 1.18
C SER A 21 5.27 20.66 0.31
N TRP A 22 6.59 20.76 0.49
CA TRP A 22 7.56 19.93 -0.23
C TRP A 22 7.28 18.42 -0.12
N LEU A 23 6.77 17.98 1.02
CA LEU A 23 6.43 16.57 1.23
C LEU A 23 5.24 16.14 0.34
N LYS A 24 4.20 16.97 0.24
CA LYS A 24 3.04 16.69 -0.63
C LYS A 24 3.40 16.81 -2.10
N LEU A 25 4.27 17.77 -2.46
CA LEU A 25 4.81 17.89 -3.81
C LEU A 25 5.61 16.66 -4.22
N ALA A 26 6.56 16.21 -3.38
CA ALA A 26 7.34 15.01 -3.63
C ALA A 26 6.45 13.78 -3.76
N CYS A 27 5.43 13.64 -2.90
CA CYS A 27 4.43 12.58 -3.01
C CYS A 27 3.64 12.66 -4.33
N PHE A 28 3.32 13.87 -4.80
CA PHE A 28 2.56 14.06 -6.04
C PHE A 28 3.39 13.66 -7.25
N ILE A 29 4.63 14.16 -7.33
CA ILE A 29 5.57 13.82 -8.39
C ILE A 29 5.84 12.30 -8.38
N GLY A 30 6.12 11.73 -7.20
CA GLY A 30 6.34 10.29 -7.05
C GLY A 30 5.15 9.44 -7.48
N ALA A 31 3.92 9.93 -7.28
CA ALA A 31 2.70 9.25 -7.77
C ALA A 31 2.52 9.32 -9.30
N LEU A 32 3.11 10.32 -9.96
CA LEU A 32 3.05 10.47 -11.42
C LEU A 32 4.16 9.69 -12.15
N LEU A 33 5.32 9.49 -11.51
CA LEU A 33 6.47 8.82 -12.14
C LEU A 33 6.11 7.46 -12.79
N PRO A 34 5.35 6.56 -12.14
CA PRO A 34 4.97 5.31 -12.77
C PRO A 34 4.09 5.47 -13.99
N ALA A 35 3.12 6.38 -13.94
CA ALA A 35 2.26 6.68 -15.09
C ALA A 35 3.08 7.23 -16.27
N CYS A 36 4.06 8.11 -16.01
CA CYS A 36 4.97 8.62 -17.03
C CYS A 36 5.84 7.50 -17.63
N TRP A 37 6.38 6.62 -16.78
CA TRP A 37 7.16 5.46 -17.22
C TRP A 37 6.33 4.51 -18.08
N LEU A 38 5.11 4.18 -17.66
CA LEU A 38 4.22 3.28 -18.41
C LEU A 38 3.78 3.89 -19.74
N ALA A 39 3.52 5.20 -19.79
CA ALA A 39 3.23 5.91 -21.03
C ALA A 39 4.43 5.89 -21.99
N TYR A 40 5.64 6.10 -21.46
CA TYR A 40 6.87 5.97 -22.25
C TYR A 40 7.08 4.54 -22.76
N ALA A 41 6.91 3.53 -21.91
CA ALA A 41 7.05 2.12 -22.29
C ALA A 41 6.03 1.72 -23.35
N TYR A 42 4.79 2.20 -23.26
CA TYR A 42 3.78 2.01 -24.29
C TYR A 42 4.15 2.69 -25.61
N ALA A 43 4.60 3.95 -25.57
CA ALA A 43 4.96 4.72 -26.76
C ALA A 43 6.23 4.22 -27.48
N THR A 44 7.03 3.39 -26.81
CA THR A 44 8.28 2.83 -27.35
C THR A 44 8.21 1.32 -27.59
N ASP A 45 6.99 0.75 -27.60
CA ASP A 45 6.72 -0.68 -27.82
C ASP A 45 7.46 -1.62 -26.84
N ASN A 46 7.80 -1.12 -25.65
CA ASN A 46 8.54 -1.84 -24.61
C ASN A 46 7.64 -2.65 -23.66
N LEU A 47 6.34 -2.82 -24.00
CA LEU A 47 5.36 -3.60 -23.23
C LEU A 47 5.06 -4.99 -23.81
N GLY A 48 5.81 -5.39 -24.85
CA GLY A 48 5.68 -6.71 -25.48
C GLY A 48 4.46 -6.84 -26.40
N THR A 49 4.08 -8.07 -26.71
CA THR A 49 3.09 -8.38 -27.76
C THR A 49 1.64 -8.07 -27.39
N LYS A 50 1.33 -7.89 -26.10
CA LYS A 50 0.01 -7.54 -25.58
C LYS A 50 0.11 -6.30 -24.68
N PRO A 51 0.34 -5.11 -25.26
CA PRO A 51 0.71 -3.92 -24.51
C PRO A 51 -0.40 -3.45 -23.57
N LEU A 52 -1.68 -3.54 -23.98
CA LEU A 52 -2.82 -3.17 -23.13
C LEU A 52 -2.98 -4.11 -21.93
N THR A 53 -2.85 -5.43 -22.14
CA THR A 53 -2.85 -6.41 -21.05
C THR A 53 -1.69 -6.16 -20.07
N ALA A 54 -0.48 -5.88 -20.57
CA ALA A 54 0.68 -5.55 -19.73
C ALA A 54 0.46 -4.25 -18.94
N LEU A 55 -0.06 -3.21 -19.60
CA LEU A 55 -0.41 -1.94 -18.96
C LEU A 55 -1.48 -2.12 -17.87
N ASN A 56 -2.47 -2.99 -18.12
CA ASN A 56 -3.49 -3.33 -17.15
C ASN A 56 -2.88 -3.99 -15.90
N HIS A 57 -1.99 -4.96 -16.07
CA HIS A 57 -1.30 -5.60 -14.96
C HIS A 57 -0.44 -4.61 -14.16
N GLU A 58 0.37 -3.79 -14.84
CA GLU A 58 1.22 -2.79 -14.19
C GLU A 58 0.41 -1.75 -13.41
N THR A 59 -0.68 -1.23 -13.97
CA THR A 59 -1.50 -0.22 -13.27
C THR A 59 -2.19 -0.79 -12.04
N GLY A 60 -2.65 -2.05 -12.07
CA GLY A 60 -3.18 -2.76 -10.90
C GLY A 60 -2.11 -3.01 -9.83
N LEU A 61 -0.90 -3.35 -10.25
CA LEU A 61 0.25 -3.53 -9.37
C LEU A 61 0.67 -2.20 -8.71
N TRP A 62 0.73 -1.11 -9.46
CA TRP A 62 1.00 0.22 -8.90
C TRP A 62 -0.08 0.67 -7.92
N ALA A 63 -1.37 0.41 -8.20
CA ALA A 63 -2.44 0.65 -7.23
C ALA A 63 -2.19 -0.09 -5.90
N THR A 64 -1.77 -1.37 -5.99
CA THR A 64 -1.43 -2.21 -4.83
C THR A 64 -0.21 -1.69 -4.07
N ARG A 65 0.83 -1.24 -4.78
CA ARG A 65 2.02 -0.61 -4.18
C ARG A 65 1.66 0.69 -3.45
N PHE A 66 0.85 1.56 -4.05
CA PHE A 66 0.36 2.79 -3.37
C PHE A 66 -0.51 2.49 -2.17
N LEU A 67 -1.30 1.40 -2.19
CA LEU A 67 -2.09 0.95 -1.05
C LEU A 67 -1.18 0.52 0.11
N ALA A 68 -0.11 -0.24 -0.18
CA ALA A 68 0.89 -0.61 0.81
C ALA A 68 1.58 0.64 1.41
N VAL A 69 1.98 1.60 0.58
CA VAL A 69 2.58 2.87 1.02
C VAL A 69 1.61 3.67 1.90
N THR A 70 0.32 3.74 1.51
CA THR A 70 -0.72 4.42 2.30
C THR A 70 -0.83 3.85 3.72
N LEU A 71 -0.76 2.53 3.85
CA LEU A 71 -0.78 1.86 5.15
C LEU A 71 0.53 1.99 5.90
N ALA A 72 1.67 2.06 5.23
CA ALA A 72 2.99 2.23 5.84
C ALA A 72 3.13 3.58 6.58
N ILE A 73 2.31 4.59 6.24
CA ILE A 73 2.30 5.89 6.92
C ILE A 73 2.17 5.76 8.44
N THR A 74 1.24 4.93 8.93
CA THR A 74 1.00 4.82 10.38
C THR A 74 2.17 4.18 11.12
N PRO A 75 2.67 3.00 10.69
CA PRO A 75 3.88 2.43 11.27
C PRO A 75 5.08 3.36 11.20
N PHE A 76 5.36 3.95 10.03
CA PHE A 76 6.58 4.74 9.85
C PHE A 76 6.54 6.04 10.65
N ARG A 77 5.37 6.66 10.79
CA ARG A 77 5.17 7.81 11.67
C ARG A 77 5.57 7.51 13.11
N ARG A 78 5.28 6.30 13.60
CA ARG A 78 5.54 5.90 14.98
C ARG A 78 6.98 5.41 15.14
N ILE A 79 7.44 4.50 14.28
CA ILE A 79 8.81 3.93 14.30
C ILE A 79 9.86 5.04 14.15
N PHE A 80 9.66 5.94 13.19
CA PHE A 80 10.60 7.03 12.90
C PHE A 80 10.15 8.36 13.53
N ALA A 81 9.29 8.36 14.54
CA ALA A 81 8.70 9.56 15.17
C ALA A 81 8.52 10.76 14.22
N TRP A 82 7.91 10.52 13.06
CA TRP A 82 7.75 11.49 11.97
C TRP A 82 6.27 11.84 11.78
N PRO A 83 5.65 12.61 12.70
CA PRO A 83 4.21 12.89 12.72
C PRO A 83 3.69 13.50 11.42
N ARG A 84 4.54 14.29 10.74
CA ARG A 84 4.20 14.99 9.49
C ARG A 84 3.81 14.05 8.34
N LEU A 85 4.23 12.77 8.33
CA LEU A 85 3.85 11.82 7.27
C LEU A 85 2.33 11.65 7.12
N ILE A 86 1.55 11.95 8.17
CA ILE A 86 0.09 11.82 8.14
C ILE A 86 -0.58 12.68 7.06
N VAL A 87 0.05 13.79 6.66
CA VAL A 87 -0.50 14.69 5.64
C VAL A 87 -0.56 14.05 4.26
N LEU A 88 0.22 12.98 4.03
CA LEU A 88 0.25 12.26 2.76
C LEU A 88 -0.88 11.23 2.62
N ARG A 89 -1.53 10.84 3.72
CA ARG A 89 -2.49 9.72 3.72
C ARG A 89 -3.64 9.94 2.74
N ARG A 90 -4.23 11.14 2.75
CA ARG A 90 -5.34 11.47 1.84
C ARG A 90 -4.89 11.46 0.38
N GLN A 91 -3.71 12.01 0.11
CA GLN A 91 -3.16 12.08 -1.24
C GLN A 91 -2.87 10.69 -1.79
N LEU A 92 -2.19 9.83 -1.03
CA LEU A 92 -1.90 8.45 -1.42
C LEU A 92 -3.17 7.60 -1.55
N GLY A 93 -4.15 7.76 -0.66
CA GLY A 93 -5.44 7.07 -0.78
C GLY A 93 -6.20 7.44 -2.07
N LEU A 94 -6.16 8.72 -2.47
CA LEU A 94 -6.72 9.16 -3.75
C LEU A 94 -5.89 8.64 -4.94
N THR A 95 -4.56 8.52 -4.80
CA THR A 95 -3.71 7.88 -5.81
C THR A 95 -4.09 6.42 -6.03
N VAL A 96 -4.36 5.65 -4.96
CA VAL A 96 -4.86 4.27 -5.07
C VAL A 96 -6.14 4.24 -5.90
N LEU A 97 -7.13 5.08 -5.58
CA LEU A 97 -8.37 5.16 -6.36
C LEU A 97 -8.10 5.53 -7.83
N ALA A 98 -7.25 6.52 -8.09
CA ALA A 98 -6.94 6.95 -9.45
C ALA A 98 -6.32 5.82 -10.28
N TYR A 99 -5.33 5.09 -9.74
CA TYR A 99 -4.72 3.96 -10.42
C TYR A 99 -5.70 2.78 -10.57
N SER A 100 -6.59 2.53 -9.60
CA SER A 100 -7.64 1.52 -9.73
C SER A 100 -8.66 1.87 -10.81
N LEU A 101 -9.00 3.14 -10.99
CA LEU A 101 -9.85 3.59 -12.09
C LEU A 101 -9.15 3.45 -13.44
N ILE A 102 -7.89 3.85 -13.53
CA ILE A 102 -7.08 3.68 -14.73
C ILE A 102 -6.99 2.19 -15.11
N HIS A 103 -6.75 1.31 -14.13
CA HIS A 103 -6.74 -0.14 -14.32
C HIS A 103 -8.05 -0.64 -14.97
N VAL A 104 -9.22 -0.29 -14.41
CA VAL A 104 -10.49 -0.72 -15.00
C VAL A 104 -10.75 -0.08 -16.37
N VAL A 105 -10.36 1.17 -16.59
CA VAL A 105 -10.47 1.82 -17.91
C VAL A 105 -9.61 1.09 -18.94
N ILE A 106 -8.38 0.72 -18.61
CA ILE A 106 -7.51 -0.05 -19.51
C ILE A 106 -8.12 -1.43 -19.77
N TYR A 107 -8.67 -2.11 -18.76
CA TYR A 107 -9.37 -3.38 -18.96
C TYR A 107 -10.53 -3.23 -19.96
N VAL A 108 -11.35 -2.19 -19.83
CA VAL A 108 -12.46 -1.93 -20.77
C VAL A 108 -11.95 -1.65 -22.18
N ILE A 109 -10.84 -0.91 -22.33
CA ILE A 109 -10.19 -0.66 -23.62
C ILE A 109 -9.63 -1.97 -24.21
N ASP A 110 -8.99 -2.82 -23.39
CA ASP A 110 -8.46 -4.13 -23.78
C ASP A 110 -9.58 -5.07 -24.26
N GLN A 111 -10.80 -4.90 -23.72
CA GLN A 111 -12.02 -5.58 -24.21
C GLN A 111 -12.73 -4.83 -25.35
N SER A 112 -12.01 -3.99 -26.10
CA SER A 112 -12.55 -3.26 -27.26
C SER A 112 -13.78 -2.38 -26.97
N LEU A 113 -13.90 -1.89 -25.73
CA LEU A 113 -15.03 -1.10 -25.24
C LEU A 113 -16.39 -1.84 -25.24
N ASP A 114 -16.39 -3.17 -25.35
CA ASP A 114 -17.61 -3.98 -25.23
C ASP A 114 -18.04 -4.09 -23.76
N LEU A 115 -18.90 -3.15 -23.34
CA LEU A 115 -19.37 -3.10 -21.96
C LEU A 115 -20.25 -4.30 -21.57
N VAL A 116 -20.95 -4.91 -22.52
CA VAL A 116 -21.79 -6.09 -22.25
C VAL A 116 -20.90 -7.30 -21.96
N PHE A 117 -19.86 -7.49 -22.79
CA PHE A 117 -18.85 -8.52 -22.56
C PHE A 117 -18.11 -8.30 -21.23
N VAL A 118 -17.66 -7.07 -20.96
CA VAL A 118 -16.99 -6.72 -19.69
C VAL A 118 -17.84 -7.09 -18.48
N LEU A 119 -19.13 -6.70 -18.49
CA LEU A 119 -20.04 -7.01 -17.38
C LEU A 119 -20.28 -8.52 -17.24
N SER A 120 -20.43 -9.23 -18.36
CA SER A 120 -20.55 -10.69 -18.37
C SER A 120 -19.33 -11.34 -17.71
N GLU A 121 -18.13 -10.93 -18.10
CA GLU A 121 -16.89 -11.48 -17.53
C GLU A 121 -16.76 -11.19 -16.02
N ILE A 122 -17.13 -9.99 -15.57
CA ILE A 122 -17.11 -9.63 -14.14
C ILE A 122 -18.00 -10.55 -13.32
N VAL A 123 -19.18 -10.92 -13.85
CA VAL A 123 -20.12 -11.82 -13.17
C VAL A 123 -19.61 -13.26 -13.17
N HIS A 124 -19.02 -13.73 -14.26
CA HIS A 124 -18.62 -15.14 -14.41
C HIS A 124 -17.22 -15.45 -13.84
N ARG A 125 -16.35 -14.46 -13.70
CA ARG A 125 -14.98 -14.65 -13.17
C ARG A 125 -14.89 -14.17 -11.73
N PHE A 126 -14.74 -15.11 -10.82
CA PHE A 126 -14.67 -14.84 -9.37
C PHE A 126 -13.64 -13.75 -8.99
N TYR A 127 -12.44 -13.78 -9.57
CA TYR A 127 -11.41 -12.78 -9.26
C TYR A 127 -11.80 -11.37 -9.75
N LEU A 128 -12.51 -11.22 -10.88
CA LEU A 128 -13.01 -9.92 -11.34
C LEU A 128 -14.11 -9.37 -10.42
N GLY A 129 -14.94 -10.24 -9.86
CA GLY A 129 -15.90 -9.89 -8.82
C GLY A 129 -15.22 -9.28 -7.59
N LEU A 130 -14.13 -9.91 -7.10
CA LEU A 130 -13.33 -9.36 -6.00
C LEU A 130 -12.74 -7.99 -6.32
N GLY A 131 -12.17 -7.82 -7.52
CA GLY A 131 -11.66 -6.53 -7.99
C GLY A 131 -12.73 -5.44 -7.99
N THR A 132 -13.94 -5.77 -8.44
CA THR A 132 -15.09 -4.86 -8.43
C THR A 132 -15.51 -4.46 -7.01
N ILE A 133 -15.54 -5.40 -6.05
CA ILE A 133 -15.86 -5.09 -4.65
C ILE A 133 -14.82 -4.13 -4.06
N ALA A 134 -13.52 -4.38 -4.30
CA ALA A 134 -12.46 -3.48 -3.85
C ALA A 134 -12.59 -2.09 -4.47
N LEU A 135 -12.90 -2.01 -5.78
CA LEU A 135 -13.14 -0.73 -6.46
C LEU A 135 -14.31 0.06 -5.85
N VAL A 136 -15.43 -0.60 -5.54
CA VAL A 136 -16.57 0.05 -4.88
C VAL A 136 -16.16 0.62 -3.53
N ILE A 137 -15.38 -0.12 -2.74
CA ILE A 137 -14.87 0.37 -1.45
C ILE A 137 -13.97 1.60 -1.66
N PHE A 138 -13.08 1.58 -2.66
CA PHE A 138 -12.21 2.73 -2.98
C PHE A 138 -12.99 3.94 -3.48
N LEU A 139 -14.04 3.74 -4.29
CA LEU A 139 -14.93 4.80 -4.74
C LEU A 139 -15.63 5.48 -3.57
N VAL A 140 -16.17 4.71 -2.62
CA VAL A 140 -16.82 5.25 -1.42
C VAL A 140 -15.82 6.03 -0.55
N GLN A 141 -14.61 5.48 -0.34
CA GLN A 141 -13.56 6.17 0.42
C GLN A 141 -13.09 7.45 -0.29
N GLY A 142 -12.92 7.42 -1.62
CA GLY A 142 -12.55 8.61 -2.39
C GLY A 142 -13.62 9.69 -2.39
N ALA A 143 -14.89 9.32 -2.57
CA ALA A 143 -16.02 10.25 -2.50
C ALA A 143 -16.15 10.92 -1.13
N THR A 144 -15.76 10.22 -0.06
CA THR A 144 -15.76 10.73 1.33
C THR A 144 -14.41 11.31 1.77
N SER A 145 -13.42 11.37 0.88
CA SER A 145 -12.08 11.94 1.14
C SER A 145 -12.05 13.45 0.90
N ASN A 146 -12.95 14.20 1.55
CA ASN A 146 -12.93 15.66 1.55
C ASN A 146 -13.43 16.25 2.88
N ASP A 147 -13.03 17.49 3.16
CA ASP A 147 -13.33 18.14 4.43
C ASP A 147 -14.84 18.36 4.63
N GLY A 148 -15.59 18.52 3.53
CA GLY A 148 -17.05 18.61 3.56
C GLY A 148 -17.71 17.31 4.00
N ALA A 149 -17.26 16.17 3.47
CA ALA A 149 -17.75 14.85 3.87
C ALA A 149 -17.42 14.54 5.34
N LEU A 150 -16.21 14.87 5.81
CA LEU A 150 -15.85 14.74 7.22
C LEU A 150 -16.77 15.57 8.14
N LYS A 151 -17.08 16.81 7.75
CA LYS A 151 -18.00 17.69 8.49
C LYS A 151 -19.44 17.15 8.49
N ARG A 152 -19.93 16.61 7.36
CA ARG A 152 -21.30 16.11 7.21
C ARG A 152 -21.55 14.76 7.90
N LEU A 153 -20.60 13.83 7.81
CA LEU A 153 -20.72 12.48 8.36
C LEU A 153 -20.35 12.41 9.84
N GLY A 154 -19.53 13.35 10.32
CA GLY A 154 -18.90 13.28 11.62
C GLY A 154 -17.74 12.28 11.65
N SER A 155 -16.87 12.41 12.66
CA SER A 155 -15.62 11.63 12.76
C SER A 155 -15.87 10.12 12.93
N VAL A 156 -16.91 9.71 13.64
CA VAL A 156 -17.22 8.30 13.92
C VAL A 156 -17.56 7.56 12.62
N ARG A 157 -18.62 7.99 11.93
CA ARG A 157 -19.07 7.35 10.68
C ARG A 157 -18.03 7.46 9.56
N TRP A 158 -17.32 8.58 9.48
CA TRP A 158 -16.21 8.74 8.53
C TRP A 158 -15.09 7.72 8.80
N ASN A 159 -14.74 7.49 10.06
CA ASN A 159 -13.75 6.48 10.44
C ASN A 159 -14.23 5.05 10.13
N GLU A 160 -15.50 4.73 10.36
CA GLU A 160 -16.08 3.42 10.02
C GLU A 160 -15.95 3.11 8.52
N ILE A 161 -16.29 4.07 7.67
CA ILE A 161 -16.12 3.95 6.21
C ILE A 161 -14.66 3.72 5.85
N HIS A 162 -13.73 4.50 6.41
CA HIS A 162 -12.31 4.37 6.08
C HIS A 162 -11.65 3.15 6.73
N ARG A 163 -12.27 2.51 7.73
CA ARG A 163 -11.83 1.20 8.25
C ARG A 163 -12.10 0.07 7.26
N LEU A 164 -12.95 0.27 6.25
CA LEU A 164 -13.12 -0.69 5.15
C LEU A 164 -11.84 -0.89 4.33
N ILE A 165 -10.82 -0.06 4.51
CA ILE A 165 -9.50 -0.29 3.92
C ILE A 165 -8.92 -1.65 4.34
N TYR A 166 -9.17 -2.10 5.58
CA TYR A 166 -8.64 -3.37 6.09
C TYR A 166 -9.19 -4.60 5.34
N PRO A 167 -10.51 -4.80 5.23
CA PRO A 167 -11.04 -5.87 4.38
C PRO A 167 -10.73 -5.63 2.89
N ALA A 168 -10.68 -4.39 2.40
CA ALA A 168 -10.34 -4.12 0.99
C ALA A 168 -8.94 -4.62 0.61
N ILE A 169 -7.94 -4.50 1.50
CA ILE A 169 -6.59 -5.04 1.26
C ILE A 169 -6.64 -6.56 1.04
N LEU A 170 -7.36 -7.29 1.88
CA LEU A 170 -7.48 -8.74 1.74
C LEU A 170 -8.12 -9.11 0.39
N ILE A 171 -9.16 -8.37 -0.01
CA ILE A 171 -9.83 -8.56 -1.30
C ILE A 171 -8.88 -8.26 -2.47
N VAL A 172 -8.12 -7.15 -2.42
CA VAL A 172 -7.14 -6.79 -3.45
C VAL A 172 -6.03 -7.85 -3.57
N LEU A 173 -5.50 -8.33 -2.44
CA LEU A 173 -4.46 -9.35 -2.44
C LEU A 173 -4.97 -10.69 -2.97
N LEU A 174 -6.19 -11.08 -2.62
CA LEU A 174 -6.82 -12.28 -3.15
C LEU A 174 -7.10 -12.15 -4.65
N HIS A 175 -7.60 -11.00 -5.10
CA HIS A 175 -7.77 -10.69 -6.52
C HIS A 175 -6.43 -10.82 -7.27
N PHE A 176 -5.34 -10.25 -6.72
CA PHE A 176 -4.03 -10.29 -7.33
C PHE A 176 -3.46 -11.71 -7.39
N LEU A 177 -3.57 -12.49 -6.30
CA LEU A 177 -3.15 -13.89 -6.27
C LEU A 177 -3.91 -14.74 -7.29
N LEU A 178 -5.24 -14.63 -7.34
CA LEU A 178 -6.07 -15.40 -8.27
C LEU A 178 -5.83 -15.04 -9.75
N GLN A 179 -5.49 -13.78 -10.03
CA GLN A 179 -5.15 -13.34 -11.38
C GLN A 179 -3.74 -13.81 -11.81
N SER A 180 -2.85 -14.07 -10.85
CA SER A 180 -1.49 -14.53 -11.12
C SER A 180 -1.49 -15.98 -11.60
N LYS A 181 -1.06 -16.20 -12.85
CA LYS A 181 -1.21 -17.52 -13.50
C LYS A 181 -0.14 -18.54 -13.09
N LEU A 182 1.13 -18.22 -13.33
CA LEU A 182 2.26 -19.15 -13.14
C LEU A 182 3.22 -18.66 -12.06
N ASP A 183 3.59 -17.39 -12.16
CA ASP A 183 4.42 -16.72 -11.18
C ASP A 183 3.53 -15.90 -10.24
N VAL A 184 3.54 -16.27 -8.96
CA VAL A 184 2.83 -15.57 -7.89
C VAL A 184 3.77 -14.78 -6.98
N SER A 185 5.07 -14.73 -7.32
CA SER A 185 6.10 -14.14 -6.47
C SER A 185 5.76 -12.72 -6.06
N GLU A 186 5.33 -11.87 -7.00
CA GLU A 186 5.01 -10.49 -6.69
C GLU A 186 3.74 -10.34 -5.84
N ALA A 187 2.73 -11.18 -6.08
CA ALA A 187 1.52 -11.20 -5.26
C ALA A 187 1.82 -11.68 -3.83
N CYS A 188 2.66 -12.72 -3.67
CA CYS A 188 3.15 -13.20 -2.37
C CYS A 188 4.02 -12.16 -1.67
N LEU A 189 4.90 -11.45 -2.39
CA LEU A 189 5.69 -10.36 -1.83
C LEU A 189 4.78 -9.27 -1.26
N MET A 190 3.79 -8.81 -2.04
CA MET A 190 2.83 -7.81 -1.56
C MET A 190 2.08 -8.32 -0.33
N LEU A 191 1.54 -9.55 -0.37
CA LEU A 191 0.89 -10.19 0.78
C LEU A 191 1.79 -10.15 2.02
N GLY A 192 3.07 -10.50 1.87
CA GLY A 192 4.07 -10.44 2.93
C GLY A 192 4.30 -9.05 3.50
N LEU A 193 4.43 -8.04 2.64
CA LEU A 193 4.58 -6.65 3.06
C LEU A 193 3.34 -6.16 3.82
N PHE A 194 2.12 -6.50 3.36
CA PHE A 194 0.90 -6.20 4.10
C PHE A 194 0.83 -6.96 5.44
N ALA A 195 1.26 -8.22 5.47
CA ALA A 195 1.37 -8.99 6.70
C ALA A 195 2.32 -8.33 7.70
N ALA A 196 3.50 -7.87 7.27
CA ALA A 196 4.44 -7.11 8.11
C ALA A 196 3.78 -5.85 8.70
N LEU A 197 3.02 -5.11 7.87
CA LEU A 197 2.29 -3.92 8.30
C LEU A 197 1.17 -4.26 9.31
N MET A 198 0.49 -5.39 9.16
CA MET A 198 -0.56 -5.83 10.09
C MET A 198 0.03 -6.36 11.39
N LEU A 199 1.09 -7.16 11.33
CA LEU A 199 1.83 -7.65 12.51
C LEU A 199 2.40 -6.49 13.33
N TYR A 200 2.91 -5.45 12.68
CA TYR A 200 3.31 -4.23 13.36
C TYR A 200 2.15 -3.59 14.15
N ARG A 201 0.95 -3.50 13.53
CA ARG A 201 -0.22 -2.92 14.21
C ARG A 201 -0.64 -3.79 15.37
N LEU A 202 -0.69 -5.10 15.17
CA LEU A 202 -0.97 -6.06 16.23
C LEU A 202 0.00 -5.88 17.39
N ALA A 203 1.31 -5.86 17.14
CA ALA A 203 2.35 -5.65 18.16
C ALA A 203 2.15 -4.34 18.93
N HIS A 204 1.83 -3.25 18.23
CA HIS A 204 1.49 -1.98 18.86
C HIS A 204 0.22 -2.08 19.72
N ASP A 205 -0.83 -2.72 19.22
CA ASP A 205 -2.14 -2.76 19.86
C ASP A 205 -2.16 -3.66 21.09
N ILE A 206 -1.30 -4.69 21.14
CA ILE A 206 -1.06 -5.51 22.34
C ILE A 206 -0.03 -4.88 23.31
N GLY A 207 0.47 -3.69 23.02
CA GLY A 207 1.36 -2.94 23.91
C GLY A 207 2.84 -3.35 23.90
N LEU A 208 3.31 -4.10 22.89
CA LEU A 208 4.74 -4.43 22.79
C LEU A 208 5.57 -3.17 22.48
N PRO A 209 6.76 -3.02 23.10
CA PRO A 209 7.65 -1.91 22.80
C PRO A 209 8.15 -2.03 21.36
N LEU A 210 7.94 -0.99 20.54
CA LEU A 210 8.34 -0.96 19.13
C LEU A 210 9.84 -0.67 18.95
N LYS A 211 10.67 -1.47 19.63
CA LYS A 211 12.15 -1.44 19.56
C LYS A 211 12.65 -2.51 18.60
N PHE A 212 13.96 -2.53 18.39
CA PHE A 212 14.63 -3.46 17.47
C PHE A 212 14.19 -4.93 17.61
N PRO A 213 14.11 -5.55 18.82
CA PRO A 213 13.74 -6.96 18.93
C PRO A 213 12.32 -7.25 18.41
N THR A 214 11.36 -6.40 18.75
CA THR A 214 9.96 -6.53 18.29
C THR A 214 9.86 -6.35 16.79
N LEU A 215 10.56 -5.36 16.23
CA LEU A 215 10.55 -5.10 14.78
C LEU A 215 11.25 -6.22 14.00
N LEU A 216 12.32 -6.80 14.54
CA LEU A 216 12.97 -7.97 13.99
C LEU A 216 12.05 -9.19 14.04
N GLY A 217 11.32 -9.39 15.14
CA GLY A 217 10.30 -10.43 15.26
C GLY A 217 9.19 -10.29 14.21
N VAL A 218 8.71 -9.06 13.96
CA VAL A 218 7.77 -8.77 12.86
C VAL A 218 8.38 -9.11 11.50
N ALA A 219 9.66 -8.79 11.27
CA ALA A 219 10.34 -9.11 10.02
C ALA A 219 10.45 -10.62 9.77
N VAL A 220 10.89 -11.38 10.76
CA VAL A 220 10.98 -12.84 10.67
C VAL A 220 9.60 -13.45 10.43
N LEU A 221 8.61 -13.08 11.24
CA LEU A 221 7.28 -13.66 11.15
C LEU A 221 6.60 -13.34 9.81
N SER A 222 6.72 -12.12 9.30
CA SER A 222 6.18 -11.77 7.98
C SER A 222 6.87 -12.51 6.84
N GLY A 223 8.20 -12.69 6.89
CA GLY A 223 8.93 -13.50 5.92
C GLY A 223 8.46 -14.96 5.92
N VAL A 224 8.35 -15.58 7.10
CA VAL A 224 7.85 -16.96 7.24
C VAL A 224 6.42 -17.09 6.73
N LEU A 225 5.51 -16.18 7.12
CA LEU A 225 4.13 -16.20 6.64
C LEU A 225 4.05 -16.08 5.11
N THR A 226 4.97 -15.34 4.50
CA THR A 226 5.04 -15.19 3.03
C THR A 226 5.47 -16.50 2.37
N MET A 227 6.50 -17.16 2.90
CA MET A 227 6.95 -18.48 2.40
C MET A 227 5.85 -19.54 2.52
N LEU A 228 5.14 -19.54 3.66
CA LEU A 228 4.02 -20.45 3.89
C LEU A 228 2.84 -20.16 2.95
N ALA A 229 2.55 -18.88 2.70
CA ALA A 229 1.48 -18.50 1.79
C ALA A 229 1.80 -18.89 0.34
N GLU A 230 3.05 -18.69 -0.11
CA GLU A 230 3.51 -19.13 -1.43
C GLU A 230 3.42 -20.66 -1.59
N ALA A 231 3.96 -21.41 -0.61
CA ALA A 231 3.90 -22.86 -0.62
C ALA A 231 2.45 -23.38 -0.57
N GLY A 232 1.60 -22.77 0.25
CA GLY A 232 0.18 -23.09 0.33
C GLY A 232 -0.58 -22.81 -0.97
N TRP A 233 -0.26 -21.71 -1.65
CA TRP A 233 -0.87 -21.37 -2.95
C TRP A 233 -0.57 -22.43 -4.01
N TYR A 234 0.71 -22.75 -4.21
CA TYR A 234 1.12 -23.77 -5.19
C TYR A 234 0.58 -25.17 -4.84
N ALA A 235 0.52 -25.51 -3.56
CA ALA A 235 -0.07 -26.77 -3.10
C ALA A 235 -1.59 -26.83 -3.37
N SER A 236 -2.31 -25.72 -3.25
CA SER A 236 -3.77 -25.69 -3.48
C SER A 236 -4.16 -26.03 -4.92
N GLY A 237 -3.27 -25.76 -5.89
CA GLY A 237 -3.45 -26.15 -7.29
C GLY A 237 -3.26 -27.64 -7.57
N GLY A 238 -2.78 -28.42 -6.59
CA GLY A 238 -2.60 -29.88 -6.69
C GLY A 238 -1.45 -30.34 -7.60
N ARG A 239 -0.69 -29.42 -8.21
CA ARG A 239 0.36 -29.72 -9.19
C ARG A 239 1.77 -29.73 -8.61
N ILE A 240 1.99 -29.04 -7.49
CA ILE A 240 3.31 -28.87 -6.86
C ILE A 240 3.15 -29.17 -5.37
N SER A 241 4.07 -29.93 -4.78
CA SER A 241 3.99 -30.27 -3.35
C SER A 241 4.35 -29.08 -2.46
N PHE A 242 3.63 -28.94 -1.35
CA PHE A 242 3.87 -27.88 -0.36
C PHE A 242 5.33 -27.87 0.12
N TRP A 243 5.84 -29.04 0.48
CA TRP A 243 7.19 -29.19 1.02
C TRP A 243 8.27 -28.82 0.02
N LEU A 244 8.11 -29.16 -1.26
CA LEU A 244 9.07 -28.81 -2.30
C LEU A 244 9.20 -27.29 -2.48
N VAL A 245 8.08 -26.57 -2.43
CA VAL A 245 8.10 -25.10 -2.52
C VAL A 245 8.73 -24.49 -1.27
N LEU A 246 8.45 -25.06 -0.09
CA LEU A 246 9.02 -24.59 1.15
C LEU A 246 10.53 -24.84 1.23
N GLU A 247 10.99 -26.01 0.81
CA GLU A 247 12.42 -26.34 0.68
C GLU A 247 13.10 -25.39 -0.31
N SER A 248 12.47 -25.15 -1.46
CA SER A 248 12.98 -24.17 -2.43
C SER A 248 13.01 -22.74 -1.89
N ASN A 249 12.13 -22.37 -0.96
CA ASN A 249 12.18 -21.09 -0.25
C ASN A 249 13.38 -20.96 0.69
N LEU A 250 13.87 -22.08 1.23
CA LEU A 250 15.01 -22.10 2.16
C LEU A 250 16.34 -22.30 1.44
N ASP A 251 16.34 -22.64 0.15
CA ASP A 251 17.55 -22.84 -0.64
C ASP A 251 18.26 -21.49 -0.91
N PRO A 252 19.46 -21.27 -0.33
CA PRO A 252 20.20 -20.02 -0.49
C PRO A 252 20.82 -19.84 -1.89
N LEU A 253 20.82 -20.88 -2.73
CA LEU A 253 21.30 -20.83 -4.12
C LEU A 253 20.19 -20.53 -5.12
N SER A 254 18.93 -20.49 -4.68
CA SER A 254 17.79 -20.15 -5.52
C SER A 254 17.70 -18.64 -5.78
N THR A 255 16.97 -18.25 -6.82
CA THR A 255 16.58 -16.85 -7.03
C THR A 255 15.83 -16.33 -5.80
N PHE A 256 16.18 -15.14 -5.29
CA PHE A 256 15.56 -14.53 -4.10
C PHE A 256 14.02 -14.57 -4.18
N ARG A 257 13.44 -15.52 -3.45
CA ARG A 257 12.00 -15.74 -3.36
C ARG A 257 11.29 -14.66 -2.52
N PRO A 258 9.98 -14.46 -2.68
CA PRO A 258 9.25 -13.36 -2.05
C PRO A 258 9.40 -13.30 -0.53
N GLY A 259 9.49 -14.44 0.16
CA GLY A 259 9.66 -14.47 1.62
C GLY A 259 10.93 -13.77 2.11
N TRP A 260 12.04 -13.90 1.38
CA TRP A 260 13.28 -13.23 1.70
C TRP A 260 13.21 -11.73 1.43
N TRP A 261 12.54 -11.31 0.36
CA TRP A 261 12.30 -9.88 0.09
C TRP A 261 11.42 -9.24 1.15
N THR A 262 10.38 -9.93 1.63
CA THR A 262 9.55 -9.48 2.75
C THR A 262 10.37 -9.33 4.03
N PHE A 263 11.13 -10.37 4.39
CA PHE A 263 12.02 -10.33 5.55
C PHE A 263 13.02 -9.18 5.46
N ALA A 264 13.74 -9.06 4.35
CA ALA A 264 14.75 -8.03 4.14
C ALA A 264 14.16 -6.62 4.23
N SER A 265 12.98 -6.41 3.64
CA SER A 265 12.28 -5.11 3.68
C SER A 265 11.89 -4.72 5.12
N ALA A 266 11.32 -5.66 5.88
CA ALA A 266 10.92 -5.40 7.26
C ALA A 266 12.13 -5.31 8.21
N ALA A 267 13.18 -6.12 7.98
CA ALA A 267 14.43 -6.08 8.74
C ALA A 267 15.17 -4.76 8.52
N LEU A 268 15.17 -4.23 7.29
CA LEU A 268 15.72 -2.91 6.99
C LEU A 268 15.02 -1.83 7.83
N VAL A 269 13.69 -1.88 7.97
CA VAL A 269 12.96 -0.94 8.84
C VAL A 269 13.40 -1.10 10.30
N ALA A 270 13.61 -2.32 10.78
CA ALA A 270 14.11 -2.58 12.13
C ALA A 270 15.53 -1.99 12.35
N VAL A 271 16.43 -2.21 11.38
CA VAL A 271 17.80 -1.70 11.41
C VAL A 271 17.82 -0.17 11.37
N LEU A 272 17.03 0.46 10.49
CA LEU A 272 16.93 1.92 10.41
C LEU A 272 16.35 2.52 11.69
N ALA A 273 15.36 1.85 12.31
CA ALA A 273 14.79 2.27 13.58
C ALA A 273 15.84 2.19 14.71
N PHE A 274 16.64 1.13 14.72
CA PHE A 274 17.74 0.96 15.67
C PHE A 274 18.83 2.03 15.48
N ALA A 275 19.32 2.21 14.25
CA ALA A 275 20.34 3.20 13.92
C ALA A 275 19.89 4.60 14.37
N ARG A 276 18.65 4.99 14.03
CA ARG A 276 18.05 6.25 14.50
C ARG A 276 18.06 6.36 16.03
N ALA A 277 17.69 5.30 16.75
CA ALA A 277 17.67 5.32 18.21
C ALA A 277 19.08 5.49 18.81
N CYS A 278 20.11 4.95 18.17
CA CYS A 278 21.51 5.16 18.57
C CYS A 278 22.00 6.60 18.35
N PHE A 279 21.48 7.30 17.34
CA PHE A 279 21.86 8.69 17.03
C PHE A 279 20.91 9.75 17.61
N ALA A 280 19.83 9.35 18.27
CA ALA A 280 18.94 10.29 18.92
C ALA A 280 19.61 10.86 20.18
N GLU A 281 19.75 12.18 20.26
CA GLU A 281 20.25 12.83 21.48
C GLU A 281 19.34 12.46 22.67
N PRO A 282 19.90 12.11 23.84
CA PRO A 282 19.11 11.87 25.03
C PRO A 282 18.30 13.13 25.36
N GLU A 283 17.00 12.97 25.57
CA GLU A 283 16.11 14.06 25.98
C GLU A 283 16.72 14.77 27.19
N ARG A 284 16.99 16.08 27.04
CA ARG A 284 17.41 16.92 28.18
C ARG A 284 16.32 16.80 29.25
N PRO A 285 16.65 16.40 30.50
CA PRO A 285 15.64 16.30 31.55
C PRO A 285 14.93 17.63 31.69
N ALA A 286 13.60 17.60 31.65
CA ALA A 286 12.78 18.79 31.86
C ALA A 286 13.24 19.48 33.14
N ARG A 287 13.62 20.77 33.04
CA ARG A 287 13.96 21.60 34.21
C ARG A 287 12.78 21.53 35.18
N ARG A 288 12.91 20.74 36.25
CA ARG A 288 11.96 20.73 37.36
C ARG A 288 11.82 22.18 37.79
N HIS A 289 10.63 22.75 37.59
CA HIS A 289 10.30 24.05 38.17
C HIS A 289 10.45 23.91 39.68
N ALA A 290 11.41 24.63 40.24
CA ALA A 290 11.56 24.72 41.68
C ALA A 290 10.25 25.27 42.26
N PRO A 291 9.71 24.71 43.35
CA PRO A 291 8.52 25.25 43.98
C PRO A 291 8.83 26.67 44.47
N HIS A 292 8.04 27.64 44.00
CA HIS A 292 8.01 28.99 44.56
C HIS A 292 7.67 28.87 46.06
N ARG A 293 8.65 29.16 46.92
CA ARG A 293 8.36 29.46 48.33
C ARG A 293 7.79 30.87 48.39
N ALA A 294 6.60 31.00 48.96
CA ALA A 294 6.04 32.22 49.52
C ALA A 294 5.62 31.90 50.95
#